data_AF-A0A367K7M5-F1
#
_entry.id   AF-A0A367K7M5-F1
#
_cell.length_a   1.000
_cell.length_b   1.000
_cell.length_c   1.000
_cell.angle_alpha   90.00
_cell.angle_beta   90.00
_cell.angle_gamma   90.00
#
_symmetry.space_group_name_H-M   'P 1'
#
loop_
_entity.id
_entity.type
_entity.pdbx_description
1 polymer ?
#
loop_
_entity_poly.entity_id
_entity_poly.type
_entity_poly.pdbx_seq_one_letter_code
_entity_poly.pdbx_strand_id
1 'polypeptide(L)'
;MQETASNRLDELQKHIEQVISSLQLLKYQSEFQQKVKSTDQDDQLQHPKALHAKLQSIKDNFKILQRNYVNIKTKERFLQALFDEPKVKVTAEDVKEIEDKKNELEKIVEEYNFEIEQLEEDVYRVANTIDRSRKELLGRVEDMSKILADTLNMEKEVERIQELASNKNILTIEEANSIIVTQTNELTALARETQEKKEAIEEQQCVVEDLEEEVQRLEKEAELAQAEANKLLKLNAEKNPVIEKEYRVFKRAIDMCVQASGIDKVEYTSDTAVSITFAKPIEATLHISVDLNEDKITGAYLSGTQIPIKDLIKHVSKVTITEGIQRMTIETFARLRSKVM
;
A
#
# COMPACT_ATOMS: atom_id res chain seq x y z
N MET A 1 35.99 -35.46 -9.25
CA MET A 1 34.78 -35.18 -8.45
C MET A 1 34.44 -33.69 -8.34
N GLN A 2 35.31 -32.75 -8.76
CA GLN A 2 34.99 -31.30 -8.80
C GLN A 2 34.24 -30.87 -10.09
N GLU A 3 34.39 -31.58 -11.22
CA GLU A 3 33.68 -31.26 -12.47
C GLU A 3 32.16 -31.44 -12.39
N THR A 4 31.67 -32.35 -11.54
CA THR A 4 30.23 -32.64 -11.40
C THR A 4 29.46 -31.60 -10.58
N ALA A 5 30.15 -30.82 -9.75
CA ALA A 5 29.53 -29.77 -8.95
C ALA A 5 29.45 -28.44 -9.73
N SER A 6 30.48 -28.12 -10.51
CA SER A 6 30.50 -26.95 -11.41
C SER A 6 29.40 -27.05 -12.47
N ASN A 7 29.27 -28.22 -13.12
CA ASN A 7 28.24 -28.44 -14.12
C ASN A 7 26.81 -28.31 -13.57
N ARG A 8 26.58 -28.65 -12.30
CA ARG A 8 25.27 -28.50 -11.65
C ARG A 8 24.94 -27.05 -11.32
N LEU A 9 25.95 -26.26 -10.96
CA LEU A 9 25.81 -24.82 -10.71
C LEU A 9 25.51 -24.07 -12.01
N ASP A 10 26.20 -24.42 -13.09
CA ASP A 10 25.96 -23.85 -14.41
C ASP A 10 24.58 -24.24 -14.96
N GLU A 11 24.11 -25.46 -14.73
CA GLU A 11 22.74 -25.89 -15.08
C GLU A 11 21.67 -25.14 -14.27
N LEU A 12 21.89 -24.94 -12.97
CA LEU A 12 20.99 -24.17 -12.11
C LEU A 12 20.93 -22.70 -12.53
N GLN A 13 22.07 -22.10 -12.87
CA GLN A 13 22.15 -20.73 -13.35
C GLN A 13 21.42 -20.56 -14.69
N LYS A 14 21.58 -21.52 -15.62
CA LYS A 14 20.82 -21.55 -16.88
C LYS A 14 19.31 -21.69 -16.66
N HIS A 15 18.90 -22.47 -15.67
CA HIS A 15 17.49 -22.65 -15.33
C HIS A 15 16.90 -21.38 -14.69
N ILE A 16 17.66 -20.72 -13.82
CA ILE A 16 17.29 -19.43 -13.22
C ILE A 16 17.18 -18.35 -14.30
N GLU A 17 18.12 -18.29 -15.25
CA GLU A 17 18.05 -17.34 -16.37
C GLU A 17 16.87 -17.63 -17.32
N GLN A 18 16.53 -18.89 -17.57
CA GLN A 18 15.30 -19.26 -18.32
C GLN A 18 14.02 -18.89 -17.57
N VAL A 19 13.99 -19.04 -16.24
CA VAL A 19 12.83 -18.66 -15.41
C VAL A 19 12.70 -17.13 -15.33
N ILE A 20 13.80 -16.39 -15.18
CA ILE A 20 13.81 -14.93 -15.20
C ILE A 20 13.39 -14.38 -16.58
N SER A 21 13.82 -15.03 -17.67
CA SER A 21 13.46 -14.63 -19.04
C SER A 21 12.00 -14.94 -19.39
N SER A 22 11.39 -15.95 -18.73
CA SER A 22 9.97 -16.32 -18.91
C SER A 22 9.03 -15.57 -17.96
N LEU A 23 9.54 -15.06 -16.84
CA LEU A 23 8.83 -14.13 -15.97
C LEU A 23 8.79 -12.76 -16.67
N GLN A 24 7.66 -12.45 -17.29
CA GLN A 24 7.35 -11.14 -17.89
C GLN A 24 7.17 -10.04 -16.82
N LEU A 25 8.05 -9.97 -15.81
CA LEU A 25 8.02 -9.04 -14.68
C LEU A 25 7.98 -7.58 -15.15
N LEU A 26 8.71 -7.23 -16.21
CA LEU A 26 8.65 -5.89 -16.82
C LEU A 26 7.28 -5.58 -17.46
N LYS A 27 6.61 -6.59 -18.02
CA LYS A 27 5.26 -6.43 -18.59
C LYS A 27 4.24 -6.24 -17.48
N TYR A 28 4.30 -7.06 -16.42
CA TYR A 28 3.45 -6.93 -15.23
C TYR A 28 3.72 -5.63 -14.45
N GLN A 29 4.96 -5.16 -14.40
CA GLN A 29 5.31 -3.88 -13.78
C GLN A 29 4.79 -2.70 -14.61
N SER A 30 4.82 -2.79 -15.96
CA SER A 30 4.20 -1.79 -16.84
C SER A 30 2.67 -1.81 -16.76
N GLU A 31 2.05 -2.99 -16.64
CA GLU A 31 0.60 -3.15 -16.43
C GLU A 31 0.16 -2.65 -15.05
N PHE A 32 0.98 -2.85 -14.02
CA PHE A 32 0.75 -2.30 -12.68
C PHE A 32 0.92 -0.78 -12.67
N GLN A 33 1.95 -0.23 -13.31
CA GLN A 33 2.11 1.22 -13.45
C GLN A 33 1.01 1.87 -14.30
N GLN A 34 0.48 1.18 -15.32
CA GLN A 34 -0.70 1.63 -16.07
C GLN A 34 -1.98 1.57 -15.24
N LYS A 35 -2.17 0.53 -14.41
CA LYS A 35 -3.35 0.42 -13.52
C LYS A 35 -3.30 1.39 -12.33
N VAL A 36 -2.11 1.69 -11.82
CA VAL A 36 -1.92 2.61 -10.68
C VAL A 36 -2.06 4.07 -11.12
N LYS A 37 -1.65 4.44 -12.33
CA LYS A 37 -1.88 5.79 -12.89
C LYS A 37 -3.34 6.14 -13.20
N SER A 38 -4.27 5.20 -13.07
CA SER A 38 -5.72 5.44 -13.24
C SER A 38 -6.46 5.76 -11.93
N THR A 39 -5.75 6.03 -10.84
CA THR A 39 -6.35 6.31 -9.52
C THR A 39 -5.92 7.68 -8.96
N ASP A 40 -5.87 8.70 -9.81
CA ASP A 40 -5.55 10.10 -9.43
C ASP A 40 -6.69 10.82 -8.68
N GLN A 41 -7.41 10.15 -7.78
CA GLN A 41 -8.38 10.79 -6.88
C GLN A 41 -7.92 10.87 -5.41
N ASP A 42 -6.85 10.17 -5.04
CA ASP A 42 -6.42 10.09 -3.63
C ASP A 42 -5.42 11.19 -3.21
N ASP A 43 -4.77 11.87 -4.14
CA ASP A 43 -3.78 12.91 -3.81
C ASP A 43 -4.40 14.23 -3.28
N GLN A 44 -5.72 14.41 -3.38
CA GLN A 44 -6.40 15.55 -2.75
C GLN A 44 -6.68 15.37 -1.25
N LEU A 45 -6.37 14.21 -0.67
CA LEU A 45 -6.65 13.90 0.74
C LEU A 45 -5.60 14.44 1.73
N GLN A 46 -4.51 15.05 1.26
CA GLN A 46 -3.41 15.46 2.14
C GLN A 46 -3.56 16.87 2.74
N HIS A 47 -4.54 17.69 2.31
CA HIS A 47 -4.69 19.06 2.84
C HIS A 47 -5.77 19.16 3.95
N PRO A 48 -5.42 19.53 5.20
CA PRO A 48 -6.34 19.50 6.36
C PRO A 48 -7.65 20.27 6.19
N LYS A 49 -7.63 21.38 5.44
CA LYS A 49 -8.84 22.19 5.18
C LYS A 49 -9.81 21.52 4.20
N ALA A 50 -9.29 20.78 3.21
CA ALA A 50 -10.12 20.04 2.26
C ALA A 50 -10.79 18.84 2.95
N LEU A 51 -10.06 18.18 3.86
CA LEU A 51 -10.61 17.13 4.70
C LEU A 51 -11.76 17.64 5.58
N HIS A 52 -11.59 18.80 6.21
CA HIS A 52 -12.63 19.38 7.07
C HIS A 52 -13.90 19.78 6.30
N ALA A 53 -13.75 20.34 5.08
CA ALA A 53 -14.89 20.68 4.22
C ALA A 53 -15.64 19.42 3.76
N LYS A 54 -14.91 18.35 3.40
CA LYS A 54 -15.50 17.06 3.01
C LYS A 54 -16.22 16.39 4.18
N LEU A 55 -15.64 16.45 5.38
CA LEU A 55 -16.26 15.94 6.61
C LEU A 55 -17.56 16.68 6.94
N GLN A 56 -17.58 18.00 6.74
CA GLN A 56 -18.79 18.80 6.92
C GLN A 56 -19.87 18.48 5.89
N SER A 57 -19.51 18.31 4.61
CA SER A 57 -20.43 17.87 3.55
C SER A 57 -21.02 16.48 3.84
N ILE A 58 -20.20 15.53 4.30
CA ILE A 58 -20.66 14.20 4.73
C ILE A 58 -21.67 14.32 5.87
N LYS A 59 -21.40 15.17 6.88
CA LYS A 59 -22.30 15.39 8.01
C LYS A 59 -23.66 15.94 7.58
N ASP A 60 -23.66 16.87 6.62
CA ASP A 60 -24.89 17.49 6.14
C ASP A 60 -25.68 16.53 5.22
N ASN A 61 -24.99 15.72 4.41
CA ASN A 61 -25.61 14.62 3.67
C ASN A 61 -26.25 13.57 4.58
N PHE A 62 -25.61 13.25 5.71
CA PHE A 62 -26.15 12.31 6.69
C PHE A 62 -27.43 12.82 7.35
N LYS A 63 -27.51 14.14 7.65
CA LYS A 63 -28.75 14.76 8.17
C LYS A 63 -29.89 14.68 7.16
N ILE A 64 -29.61 14.87 5.87
CA ILE A 64 -30.61 14.76 4.80
C ILE A 64 -31.08 13.30 4.69
N LEU A 65 -30.15 12.35 4.72
CA LEU A 65 -30.46 10.92 4.69
C LEU A 65 -31.31 10.49 5.89
N GLN A 66 -30.99 10.98 7.08
CA GLN A 66 -31.77 10.72 8.29
C GLN A 66 -33.21 11.25 8.17
N ARG A 67 -33.41 12.47 7.66
CA ARG A 67 -34.75 13.02 7.41
C ARG A 67 -35.52 12.20 6.38
N ASN A 68 -34.85 11.80 5.29
CA ASN A 68 -35.46 10.99 4.24
C ASN A 68 -35.85 9.60 4.77
N TYR A 69 -35.00 8.96 5.56
CA TYR A 69 -35.29 7.68 6.18
C TYR A 69 -36.53 7.76 7.08
N VAL A 70 -36.60 8.77 7.96
CA VAL A 70 -37.78 8.98 8.82
C VAL A 70 -39.04 9.20 7.98
N ASN A 71 -38.95 10.02 6.92
CA ASN A 71 -40.09 10.29 6.04
C ASN A 71 -40.56 9.03 5.29
N ILE A 72 -39.62 8.23 4.76
CA ILE A 72 -39.92 6.97 4.08
C ILE A 72 -40.52 5.96 5.07
N LYS A 73 -39.96 5.80 6.27
CA LYS A 73 -40.51 4.91 7.30
C LYS A 73 -41.91 5.33 7.75
N THR A 74 -42.18 6.63 7.85
CA THR A 74 -43.53 7.12 8.16
C THR A 74 -44.50 6.86 7.03
N LYS A 75 -44.09 7.05 5.77
CA LYS A 75 -44.91 6.72 4.59
C LYS A 75 -45.14 5.21 4.46
N GLU A 76 -44.14 4.39 4.73
CA GLU A 76 -44.23 2.93 4.77
C GLU A 76 -45.24 2.49 5.84
N ARG A 77 -45.13 3.01 7.07
CA ARG A 77 -46.10 2.72 8.14
C ARG A 77 -47.51 3.19 7.80
N PHE A 78 -47.64 4.34 7.13
CA PHE A 78 -48.92 4.86 6.66
C PHE A 78 -49.54 3.96 5.58
N LEU A 79 -48.74 3.49 4.62
CA LEU A 79 -49.19 2.56 3.58
C LEU A 79 -49.53 1.19 4.17
N GLN A 80 -48.72 0.68 5.12
CA GLN A 80 -49.01 -0.56 5.86
C GLN A 80 -50.32 -0.46 6.65
N ALA A 81 -50.62 0.71 7.23
CA ALA A 81 -51.89 0.96 7.92
C ALA A 81 -53.10 1.12 6.97
N LEU A 82 -52.85 1.47 5.70
CA LEU A 82 -53.89 1.65 4.68
C LEU A 82 -54.28 0.37 3.96
N PHE A 83 -53.37 -0.60 3.86
CA PHE A 83 -53.53 -1.78 3.00
C PHE A 83 -53.79 -3.10 3.73
N ASP A 84 -53.78 -3.15 5.07
CA ASP A 84 -54.02 -4.39 5.86
C ASP A 84 -53.29 -5.64 5.28
N GLU A 85 -52.11 -5.43 4.66
CA GLU A 85 -51.39 -6.50 3.99
C GLU A 85 -50.69 -7.40 5.02
N PRO A 86 -50.88 -8.73 4.92
CA PRO A 86 -50.40 -9.66 5.93
C PRO A 86 -48.88 -9.74 5.90
N LYS A 87 -48.27 -9.65 7.08
CA LYS A 87 -46.85 -9.95 7.32
C LYS A 87 -46.46 -11.21 6.54
N VAL A 88 -45.40 -11.14 5.73
CA VAL A 88 -44.76 -12.33 5.14
C VAL A 88 -44.52 -13.33 6.28
N LYS A 89 -45.24 -14.45 6.27
CA LYS A 89 -45.13 -15.48 7.30
C LYS A 89 -43.89 -16.30 7.02
N VAL A 90 -42.76 -15.91 7.62
CA VAL A 90 -41.62 -16.81 7.82
C VAL A 90 -42.11 -17.98 8.67
N THR A 91 -42.00 -19.21 8.17
CA THR A 91 -42.46 -20.39 8.92
C THR A 91 -41.42 -20.79 9.97
N ALA A 92 -41.86 -21.51 11.00
CA ALA A 92 -40.94 -22.00 12.02
C ALA A 92 -39.95 -23.02 11.43
N GLU A 93 -40.33 -23.75 10.38
CA GLU A 93 -39.42 -24.61 9.62
C GLU A 93 -38.29 -23.83 8.93
N ASP A 94 -38.59 -22.69 8.29
CA ASP A 94 -37.57 -21.88 7.60
C ASP A 94 -36.51 -21.32 8.55
N VAL A 95 -36.93 -20.91 9.76
CA VAL A 95 -36.01 -20.41 10.80
C VAL A 95 -35.11 -21.54 11.30
N LYS A 96 -35.68 -22.72 11.51
CA LYS A 96 -34.95 -23.89 12.01
C LYS A 96 -33.90 -24.37 11.00
N GLU A 97 -34.24 -24.42 9.70
CA GLU A 97 -33.28 -24.84 8.67
C GLU A 97 -32.10 -23.85 8.55
N ILE A 98 -32.35 -22.56 8.72
CA ILE A 98 -31.31 -21.53 8.72
C ILE A 98 -30.44 -21.64 9.99
N GLU A 99 -31.03 -21.87 11.16
CA GLU A 99 -30.29 -22.06 12.42
C GLU A 99 -29.42 -23.33 12.38
N ASP A 100 -29.93 -24.43 11.84
CA ASP A 100 -29.18 -25.69 11.72
C ASP A 100 -27.97 -25.50 10.79
N LYS A 101 -28.15 -24.86 9.62
CA LYS A 101 -27.03 -24.52 8.70
C LYS A 101 -26.04 -23.54 9.32
N LYS A 102 -26.51 -22.58 10.11
CA LYS A 102 -25.64 -21.63 10.82
C LYS A 102 -24.74 -22.37 11.80
N ASN A 103 -25.31 -23.25 12.61
CA ASN A 103 -24.56 -24.02 13.62
C ASN A 103 -23.53 -24.96 12.98
N GLU A 104 -23.88 -25.59 11.85
CA GLU A 104 -22.95 -26.42 11.08
C GLU A 104 -21.77 -25.60 10.55
N LEU A 105 -22.05 -24.43 9.97
CA LEU A 105 -21.00 -23.53 9.47
C LEU A 105 -20.15 -22.94 10.60
N GLU A 106 -20.73 -22.62 11.76
CA GLU A 106 -19.99 -22.16 12.94
C GLU A 106 -19.01 -23.23 13.43
N LYS A 107 -19.43 -24.50 13.46
CA LYS A 107 -18.55 -25.60 13.83
C LYS A 107 -17.39 -25.80 12.85
N ILE A 108 -17.65 -25.70 11.55
CA ILE A 108 -16.60 -25.79 10.51
C ILE A 108 -15.59 -24.65 10.67
N VAL A 109 -16.06 -23.43 10.97
CA VAL A 109 -15.18 -22.29 11.21
C VAL A 109 -14.32 -22.47 12.46
N GLU A 110 -14.88 -23.02 13.54
CA GLU A 110 -14.13 -23.34 14.76
C GLU A 110 -13.05 -24.41 14.49
N GLU A 111 -13.35 -25.45 13.73
CA GLU A 111 -12.39 -26.48 13.32
C GLU A 111 -11.23 -25.88 12.51
N TYR A 112 -11.52 -25.02 11.52
CA TYR A 112 -10.48 -24.35 10.75
C TYR A 112 -9.66 -23.35 11.56
N ASN A 113 -10.26 -22.63 12.51
CA ASN A 113 -9.51 -21.74 13.40
C ASN A 113 -8.51 -22.53 14.25
N PHE A 114 -8.91 -23.70 14.76
CA PHE A 114 -8.02 -24.57 15.52
C PHE A 114 -6.88 -25.13 14.65
N GLU A 115 -7.15 -25.52 13.41
CA GLU A 115 -6.09 -25.93 12.46
C GLU A 115 -5.11 -24.79 12.15
N ILE A 116 -5.61 -23.57 11.99
CA ILE A 116 -4.78 -22.38 11.77
C ILE A 116 -3.88 -22.12 12.98
N GLU A 117 -4.41 -22.18 14.21
CA GLU A 117 -3.62 -22.01 15.43
C GLU A 117 -2.51 -23.05 15.55
N GLN A 118 -2.79 -24.32 15.21
CA GLN A 118 -1.76 -25.37 15.19
C GLN A 118 -0.69 -25.10 14.13
N LEU A 119 -1.09 -24.66 12.94
CA LEU A 119 -0.16 -24.35 11.87
C LEU A 119 0.72 -23.15 12.22
N GLU A 120 0.19 -22.14 12.90
CA GLU A 120 0.96 -21.00 13.40
C GLU A 120 2.01 -21.45 14.43
N GLU A 121 1.65 -22.33 15.37
CA GLU A 121 2.58 -22.87 16.36
C GLU A 121 3.70 -23.69 15.69
N ASP A 122 3.35 -24.51 14.70
CA ASP A 122 4.30 -25.30 13.92
C ASP A 122 5.27 -24.42 13.12
N VAL A 123 4.75 -23.37 12.45
CA VAL A 123 5.58 -22.39 11.73
C VAL A 123 6.53 -21.68 12.69
N TYR A 124 6.05 -21.26 13.86
CA TYR A 124 6.87 -20.60 14.85
C TYR A 124 7.98 -21.52 15.39
N ARG A 125 7.68 -22.80 15.63
CA ARG A 125 8.65 -23.81 16.05
C ARG A 125 9.73 -24.04 14.98
N VAL A 126 9.33 -24.17 13.71
CA VAL A 126 10.26 -24.36 12.59
C VAL A 126 11.14 -23.13 12.41
N ALA A 127 10.56 -21.93 12.42
CA ALA A 127 11.30 -20.67 12.30
C ALA A 127 12.36 -20.52 13.41
N ASN A 128 12.01 -20.80 14.67
CA ASN A 128 12.95 -20.76 15.78
C ASN A 128 14.08 -21.79 15.67
N THR A 129 13.78 -22.96 15.10
CA THR A 129 14.79 -24.00 14.88
C THR A 129 15.78 -23.55 13.80
N ILE A 130 15.28 -22.97 12.70
CA ILE A 130 16.11 -22.43 11.63
C ILE A 130 16.98 -21.27 12.14
N ASP A 131 16.42 -20.34 12.92
CA ASP A 131 17.18 -19.22 13.48
C ASP A 131 18.31 -19.70 14.41
N ARG A 132 18.04 -20.69 15.26
CA ARG A 132 19.06 -21.31 16.11
C ARG A 132 20.17 -21.95 15.28
N SER A 133 19.82 -22.77 14.29
CA SER A 133 20.80 -23.39 13.40
C SER A 133 21.62 -22.36 12.61
N ARG A 134 20.99 -21.26 12.16
CA ARG A 134 21.68 -20.16 11.49
C ARG A 134 22.71 -19.49 12.41
N LYS A 135 22.34 -19.20 13.66
CA LYS A 135 23.25 -18.61 14.66
C LYS A 135 24.44 -19.53 14.95
N GLU A 136 24.20 -20.83 15.11
CA GLU A 136 25.27 -21.82 15.30
C GLU A 136 26.21 -21.89 14.10
N LEU A 137 25.68 -21.86 12.87
CA LEU A 137 26.49 -21.86 11.65
C LEU A 137 27.32 -20.58 11.52
N LEU A 138 26.73 -19.42 11.81
CA LEU A 138 27.46 -18.14 11.79
C LEU A 138 28.62 -18.14 12.80
N GLY A 139 28.41 -18.64 14.01
CA GLY A 139 29.48 -18.78 15.00
C GLY A 139 30.61 -19.68 14.51
N ARG A 140 30.29 -20.81 13.86
CA ARG A 140 31.31 -21.70 13.27
C ARG A 140 32.07 -21.04 12.12
N VAL A 141 31.42 -20.23 11.29
CA VAL A 141 32.07 -19.49 10.20
C VAL A 141 33.02 -18.44 10.76
N GLU A 142 32.64 -17.77 11.84
CA GLU A 142 33.49 -16.80 12.53
C GLU A 142 34.73 -17.47 13.14
N ASP A 143 34.55 -18.60 13.84
CA ASP A 143 35.65 -19.42 14.36
C ASP A 143 36.59 -19.87 13.24
N MET A 144 36.05 -20.33 12.12
CA MET A 144 36.83 -20.77 10.96
C MET A 144 37.61 -19.61 10.32
N SER A 145 37.01 -18.43 10.25
CA SER A 145 37.66 -17.22 9.74
C SER A 145 38.82 -16.79 10.63
N LYS A 146 38.65 -16.91 11.96
CA LYS A 146 39.72 -16.65 12.93
C LYS A 146 40.87 -17.63 12.79
N ILE A 147 40.58 -18.92 12.69
CA ILE A 147 41.61 -19.96 12.47
C ILE A 147 42.38 -19.69 11.16
N LEU A 148 41.69 -19.28 10.10
CA LEU A 148 42.34 -18.94 8.83
C LEU A 148 43.28 -17.73 8.97
N ALA A 149 42.84 -16.68 9.67
CA ALA A 149 43.68 -15.50 9.93
C ALA A 149 44.92 -15.86 10.76
N ASP A 150 44.75 -16.68 11.80
CA ASP A 150 45.86 -17.18 12.63
C ASP A 150 46.84 -18.03 11.80
N THR A 151 46.33 -18.85 10.88
CA THR A 151 47.15 -19.68 9.98
C THR A 151 47.97 -18.81 9.03
N LEU A 152 47.36 -17.79 8.41
CA LEU A 152 48.07 -16.85 7.53
C LEU A 152 49.15 -16.06 8.28
N ASN A 153 48.89 -15.68 9.54
CA ASN A 153 49.89 -15.03 10.38
C ASN A 153 51.05 -15.98 10.72
N MET A 154 50.76 -17.23 11.04
CA MET A 154 51.78 -18.26 11.27
C MET A 154 52.62 -18.52 10.02
N GLU A 155 52.02 -18.57 8.83
CA GLU A 155 52.75 -18.74 7.56
C GLU A 155 53.73 -17.59 7.32
N LYS A 156 53.28 -16.34 7.50
CA LYS A 156 54.16 -15.16 7.40
C LYS A 156 55.30 -15.20 8.40
N GLU A 157 55.04 -15.65 9.62
CA GLU A 157 56.09 -15.74 10.65
C GLU A 157 57.12 -16.83 10.31
N VAL A 158 56.70 -17.95 9.73
CA VAL A 158 57.61 -18.99 9.23
C VAL A 158 58.48 -18.44 8.10
N GLU A 159 57.90 -17.70 7.16
CA GLU A 159 58.63 -17.06 6.06
C GLU A 159 59.67 -16.06 6.60
N ARG A 160 59.28 -15.22 7.57
CA ARG A 160 60.19 -14.28 8.26
C ARG A 160 61.35 -15.01 8.97
N ILE A 161 61.08 -16.12 9.65
CA ILE A 161 62.11 -16.92 10.33
C ILE A 161 63.06 -17.56 9.30
N GLN A 162 62.54 -18.04 8.17
CA GLN A 162 63.36 -18.60 7.09
C GLN A 162 64.26 -17.54 6.44
N GLU A 163 63.77 -16.33 6.21
CA GLU A 163 64.57 -15.21 5.73
C GLU A 163 65.68 -14.83 6.72
N LEU A 164 65.36 -14.74 8.02
CA LEU A 164 66.33 -14.45 9.08
C LEU A 164 67.38 -15.54 9.24
N ALA A 165 67.00 -16.81 9.12
CA ALA A 165 67.92 -17.94 9.17
C ALA A 165 68.86 -17.99 7.96
N SER A 166 68.41 -17.48 6.81
CA SER A 166 69.17 -17.44 5.55
C SER A 166 70.13 -16.25 5.48
N ASN A 167 69.81 -15.12 6.11
CA ASN A 167 70.65 -13.94 6.12
C ASN A 167 71.72 -13.97 7.23
N LYS A 168 72.84 -14.63 6.94
CA LYS A 168 74.12 -14.40 7.65
C LYS A 168 75.04 -13.50 6.82
N ASN A 169 74.72 -12.22 6.74
CA ASN A 169 75.61 -11.22 6.14
C ASN A 169 76.32 -10.41 7.22
N ILE A 170 77.65 -10.49 7.22
CA ILE A 170 78.53 -9.61 7.98
C ILE A 170 78.62 -8.33 7.15
N LEU A 171 77.72 -7.38 7.43
CA LEU A 171 77.73 -6.06 6.81
C LEU A 171 79.01 -5.31 7.20
N THR A 172 79.62 -4.64 6.22
CA THR A 172 80.71 -3.70 6.48
C THR A 172 80.16 -2.40 7.11
N ILE A 173 81.00 -1.63 7.81
CA ILE A 173 80.58 -0.43 8.54
C ILE A 173 79.98 0.63 7.60
N GLU A 174 80.52 0.81 6.39
CA GLU A 174 79.94 1.70 5.38
C GLU A 174 78.54 1.26 4.94
N GLU A 175 78.33 -0.04 4.68
CA GLU A 175 77.02 -0.57 4.27
C GLU A 175 75.98 -0.43 5.40
N ALA A 176 76.40 -0.67 6.65
CA ALA A 176 75.55 -0.45 7.82
C ALA A 176 75.14 1.02 7.97
N ASN A 177 76.07 1.97 7.75
CA ASN A 177 75.75 3.40 7.79
C ASN A 177 74.80 3.82 6.66
N SER A 178 74.97 3.28 5.45
CA SER A 178 74.03 3.53 4.34
C SER A 178 72.63 3.00 4.66
N ILE A 179 72.54 1.82 5.26
CA ILE A 179 71.27 1.23 5.70
C ILE A 179 70.63 2.11 6.79
N ILE A 180 71.39 2.57 7.78
CA ILE A 180 70.89 3.45 8.85
C ILE A 180 70.32 4.74 8.27
N VAL A 181 71.01 5.38 7.31
CA VAL A 181 70.50 6.61 6.66
C VAL A 181 69.21 6.32 5.90
N THR A 182 69.14 5.20 5.18
CA THR A 182 67.94 4.79 4.44
C THR A 182 66.77 4.51 5.39
N GLN A 183 67.00 3.74 6.45
CA GLN A 183 66.03 3.45 7.50
C GLN A 183 65.59 4.72 8.25
N THR A 184 66.49 5.68 8.45
CA THR A 184 66.13 6.97 9.08
C THR A 184 65.19 7.76 8.18
N ASN A 185 65.44 7.79 6.87
CA ASN A 185 64.55 8.44 5.92
C ASN A 185 63.20 7.73 5.83
N GLU A 186 63.18 6.39 5.82
CA GLU A 186 61.96 5.58 5.85
C GLU A 186 61.17 5.80 7.14
N LEU A 187 61.83 5.82 8.31
CA LEU A 187 61.21 6.13 9.60
C LEU A 187 60.62 7.55 9.62
N THR A 188 61.29 8.52 9.01
CA THR A 188 60.81 9.90 8.93
C THR A 188 59.59 10.00 8.01
N ALA A 189 59.60 9.29 6.87
CA ALA A 189 58.46 9.19 5.97
C ALA A 189 57.26 8.49 6.63
N LEU A 190 57.51 7.39 7.34
CA LEU A 190 56.50 6.63 8.09
C LEU A 190 55.92 7.47 9.24
N ALA A 191 56.74 8.24 9.95
CA ALA A 191 56.28 9.14 11.00
C ALA A 191 55.35 10.24 10.44
N ARG A 192 55.67 10.78 9.26
CA ARG A 192 54.79 11.74 8.56
C ARG A 192 53.47 11.08 8.15
N GLU A 193 53.51 9.90 7.56
CA GLU A 193 52.30 9.17 7.16
C GLU A 193 51.44 8.80 8.39
N THR A 194 52.06 8.41 9.50
CA THR A 194 51.38 8.13 10.76
C THR A 194 50.66 9.38 11.29
N GLN A 195 51.31 10.54 11.21
CA GLN A 195 50.72 11.81 11.62
C GLN A 195 49.54 12.20 10.71
N GLU A 196 49.69 12.09 9.39
CA GLU A 196 48.60 12.35 8.43
C GLU A 196 47.41 11.41 8.66
N LYS A 197 47.66 10.13 8.93
CA LYS A 197 46.61 9.17 9.24
C LYS A 197 45.95 9.46 10.59
N LYS A 198 46.70 9.93 11.58
CA LYS A 198 46.14 10.32 12.88
C LYS A 198 45.20 11.51 12.74
N GLU A 199 45.58 12.53 11.97
CA GLU A 199 44.73 13.68 11.67
C GLU A 199 43.45 13.24 10.92
N ALA A 200 43.58 12.34 9.93
CA ALA A 200 42.43 11.79 9.22
C ALA A 200 41.48 10.98 10.12
N ILE A 201 42.02 10.25 11.12
CA ILE A 201 41.22 9.53 12.11
C ILE A 201 40.46 10.50 13.01
N GLU A 202 41.10 11.58 13.46
CA GLU A 202 40.45 12.63 14.26
C GLU A 202 39.32 13.31 13.47
N GLU A 203 39.53 13.61 12.19
CA GLU A 203 38.48 14.13 11.30
C GLU A 203 37.32 13.13 11.13
N GLN A 204 37.63 11.85 10.94
CA GLN A 204 36.60 10.81 10.82
C GLN A 204 35.83 10.58 12.13
N GLN A 205 36.46 10.76 13.28
CA GLN A 205 35.78 10.70 14.57
C GLN A 205 34.74 11.80 14.71
N CYS A 206 35.06 13.05 14.32
CA CYS A 206 34.06 14.12 14.30
C CYS A 206 32.88 13.80 13.37
N VAL A 207 33.14 13.22 12.17
CA VAL A 207 32.06 12.82 11.26
C VAL A 207 31.20 11.71 11.85
N VAL A 208 31.79 10.76 12.58
CA VAL A 208 31.04 9.70 13.26
C VAL A 208 30.15 10.28 14.36
N GLU A 209 30.67 11.21 15.17
CA GLU A 209 29.88 11.90 16.20
C GLU A 209 28.69 12.64 15.58
N ASP A 210 28.90 13.40 14.50
CA ASP A 210 27.83 14.10 13.78
C ASP A 210 26.75 13.12 13.24
N LEU A 211 27.19 11.96 12.72
CA LEU A 211 26.28 10.93 12.21
C LEU A 211 25.51 10.22 13.34
N GLU A 212 26.14 9.99 14.49
CA GLU A 212 25.47 9.41 15.67
C GLU A 212 24.39 10.33 16.22
N GLU A 213 24.64 11.65 16.28
CA GLU A 213 23.62 12.64 16.66
C GLU A 213 22.46 12.67 15.65
N GLU A 214 22.75 12.58 14.35
CA GLU A 214 21.75 12.52 13.30
C GLU A 214 20.88 11.26 13.41
N VAL A 215 21.49 10.10 13.65
CA VAL A 215 20.77 8.83 13.86
C VAL A 215 19.85 8.93 15.08
N GLN A 216 20.33 9.44 16.21
CA GLN A 216 19.49 9.62 17.40
C GLN A 216 18.32 10.58 17.16
N ARG A 217 18.52 11.62 16.34
CA ARG A 217 17.45 12.54 15.96
C ARG A 217 16.38 11.83 15.11
N LEU A 218 16.82 11.08 14.10
CA LEU A 218 15.93 10.33 13.20
C LEU A 218 15.18 9.21 13.93
N GLU A 219 15.81 8.52 14.88
CA GLU A 219 15.15 7.52 15.73
C GLU A 219 14.02 8.14 16.55
N LYS A 220 14.25 9.30 17.17
CA LYS A 220 13.20 10.03 17.89
C LYS A 220 12.05 10.46 16.98
N GLU A 221 12.35 10.91 15.76
CA GLU A 221 11.33 11.29 14.78
C GLU A 221 10.50 10.06 14.35
N ALA A 222 11.15 8.91 14.14
CA ALA A 222 10.49 7.65 13.83
C ALA A 222 9.58 7.18 14.99
N GLU A 223 10.04 7.27 16.24
CA GLU A 223 9.22 6.94 17.41
C GLU A 223 7.98 7.83 17.52
N LEU A 224 8.12 9.14 17.29
CA LEU A 224 7.01 10.08 17.30
C LEU A 224 5.98 9.76 16.19
N ALA A 225 6.46 9.51 14.97
CA ALA A 225 5.61 9.14 13.85
C ALA A 225 4.89 7.80 14.10
N GLN A 226 5.57 6.82 14.69
CA GLN A 226 4.98 5.54 15.06
C GLN A 226 3.94 5.69 16.18
N ALA A 227 4.18 6.54 17.18
CA ALA A 227 3.22 6.84 18.22
C ALA A 227 1.96 7.52 17.66
N GLU A 228 2.12 8.44 16.72
CA GLU A 228 1.01 9.09 16.02
C GLU A 228 0.21 8.10 15.16
N ALA A 229 0.88 7.25 14.38
CA ALA A 229 0.25 6.19 13.60
C ALA A 229 -0.53 5.22 14.50
N ASN A 230 0.04 4.79 15.62
CA ASN A 230 -0.62 3.92 16.59
C ASN A 230 -1.84 4.59 17.23
N LYS A 231 -1.79 5.90 17.50
CA LYS A 231 -2.93 6.67 18.00
C LYS A 231 -4.07 6.70 16.97
N LEU A 232 -3.75 6.91 15.69
CA LEU A 232 -4.72 6.88 14.60
C LEU A 232 -5.31 5.48 14.40
N LEU A 233 -4.50 4.42 14.52
CA LEU A 233 -4.96 3.04 14.46
C LEU A 233 -5.89 2.70 15.64
N LYS A 234 -5.59 3.15 16.86
CA LYS A 234 -6.49 2.98 18.02
C LYS A 234 -7.81 3.73 17.83
N LEU A 235 -7.78 4.96 17.34
CA LEU A 235 -8.99 5.72 16.95
C LEU A 235 -9.79 5.01 15.84
N ASN A 236 -9.13 4.26 14.97
CA ASN A 236 -9.77 3.43 13.94
C ASN A 236 -10.32 2.12 14.52
N ALA A 237 -9.63 1.51 15.48
CA ALA A 237 -10.06 0.28 16.17
C ALA A 237 -11.23 0.52 17.14
N GLU A 238 -11.38 1.75 17.68
CA GLU A 238 -12.55 2.18 18.46
C GLU A 238 -13.81 2.43 17.59
N LYS A 239 -13.76 2.14 16.29
CA LYS A 239 -14.96 2.16 15.44
C LYS A 239 -15.94 1.10 15.90
N ASN A 240 -17.09 1.56 16.37
CA ASN A 240 -18.18 0.72 16.81
C ASN A 240 -18.58 -0.27 15.68
N PRO A 241 -18.48 -1.59 15.89
CA PRO A 241 -18.72 -2.60 14.86
C PRO A 241 -20.16 -2.56 14.31
N VAL A 242 -21.10 -2.00 15.07
CA VAL A 242 -22.47 -1.74 14.60
C VAL A 242 -22.47 -0.69 13.49
N ILE A 243 -21.71 0.39 13.62
CA ILE A 243 -21.64 1.47 12.62
C ILE A 243 -20.95 0.96 11.34
N GLU A 244 -19.94 0.10 11.48
CA GLU A 244 -19.23 -0.46 10.33
C GLU A 244 -20.11 -1.45 9.54
N LYS A 245 -20.88 -2.28 10.25
CA LYS A 245 -21.87 -3.18 9.65
C LYS A 245 -22.94 -2.39 8.89
N GLU A 246 -23.48 -1.35 9.50
CA GLU A 246 -24.47 -0.45 8.88
C GLU A 246 -23.87 0.26 7.66
N TYR A 247 -22.64 0.78 7.75
CA TYR A 247 -21.95 1.43 6.64
C TYR A 247 -21.75 0.49 5.45
N ARG A 248 -21.37 -0.78 5.69
CA ARG A 248 -21.26 -1.79 4.61
C ARG A 248 -22.62 -2.08 3.96
N VAL A 249 -23.69 -2.13 4.73
CA VAL A 249 -25.06 -2.31 4.20
C VAL A 249 -25.47 -1.10 3.36
N PHE A 250 -25.23 0.12 3.84
CA PHE A 250 -25.50 1.34 3.09
C PHE A 250 -24.67 1.43 1.82
N LYS A 251 -23.40 1.06 1.86
CA LYS A 251 -22.53 1.03 0.67
C LYS A 251 -23.08 0.05 -0.38
N ARG A 252 -23.45 -1.17 0.01
CA ARG A 252 -24.10 -2.12 -0.91
C ARG A 252 -25.42 -1.60 -1.46
N ALA A 253 -26.24 -0.94 -0.63
CA ALA A 253 -27.50 -0.36 -1.07
C ALA A 253 -27.28 0.77 -2.09
N ILE A 254 -26.26 1.62 -1.87
CA ILE A 254 -25.85 2.66 -2.82
C ILE A 254 -25.38 2.02 -4.13
N ASP A 255 -24.53 1.00 -4.07
CA ASP A 255 -24.01 0.30 -5.25
C ASP A 255 -25.16 -0.36 -6.05
N MET A 256 -26.13 -0.98 -5.36
CA MET A 256 -27.34 -1.52 -5.99
C MET A 256 -28.23 -0.41 -6.60
N CYS A 257 -28.36 0.75 -5.94
CA CYS A 257 -29.08 1.89 -6.49
C CYS A 257 -28.39 2.46 -7.74
N VAL A 258 -27.06 2.54 -7.76
CA VAL A 258 -26.30 2.98 -8.94
C VAL A 258 -26.50 2.01 -10.10
N GLN A 259 -26.41 0.70 -9.84
CA GLN A 259 -26.68 -0.34 -10.84
C GLN A 259 -28.13 -0.30 -11.36
N ALA A 260 -29.11 -0.06 -10.48
CA ALA A 260 -30.51 0.06 -10.87
C ALA A 260 -30.85 1.37 -11.60
N SER A 261 -30.04 2.42 -11.42
CA SER A 261 -30.25 3.74 -12.04
C SER A 261 -29.83 3.80 -13.51
N GLY A 262 -29.15 2.76 -14.03
CA GLY A 262 -28.71 2.71 -15.43
C GLY A 262 -27.69 3.80 -15.79
N ILE A 263 -26.94 4.31 -14.81
CA ILE A 263 -25.85 5.27 -15.00
C ILE A 263 -24.55 4.47 -14.93
N ASP A 264 -23.78 4.49 -16.02
CA ASP A 264 -22.52 3.74 -16.14
C ASP A 264 -21.34 4.55 -15.59
N LYS A 265 -21.30 5.86 -15.88
CA LYS A 265 -20.20 6.73 -15.46
C LYS A 265 -20.66 8.17 -15.26
N VAL A 266 -20.16 8.82 -14.21
CA VAL A 266 -20.29 10.27 -14.01
C VAL A 266 -18.88 10.86 -13.98
N GLU A 267 -18.58 11.73 -14.94
CA GLU A 267 -17.30 12.43 -15.06
C GLU A 267 -17.50 13.93 -14.87
N TYR A 268 -16.71 14.52 -13.97
CA TYR A 268 -16.61 15.97 -13.85
C TYR A 268 -15.46 16.43 -14.74
N THR A 269 -15.79 16.94 -15.93
CA THR A 269 -14.79 17.38 -16.92
C THR A 269 -14.17 18.72 -16.53
N SER A 270 -14.87 19.53 -15.72
CA SER A 270 -14.35 20.72 -15.04
C SER A 270 -15.27 21.13 -13.89
N ASP A 271 -14.87 22.13 -13.10
CA ASP A 271 -15.71 22.77 -12.07
C ASP A 271 -17.04 23.34 -12.63
N THR A 272 -17.13 23.50 -13.96
CA THR A 272 -18.28 24.05 -14.67
C THR A 272 -18.94 23.04 -15.63
N ALA A 273 -18.48 21.78 -15.68
CA ALA A 273 -18.99 20.80 -16.63
C ALA A 273 -19.06 19.38 -16.07
N VAL A 274 -20.25 18.80 -16.10
CA VAL A 274 -20.55 17.41 -15.67
C VAL A 274 -21.01 16.59 -16.87
N SER A 275 -20.42 15.42 -17.07
CA SER A 275 -20.76 14.47 -18.12
C SER A 275 -21.27 13.17 -17.49
N ILE A 276 -22.48 12.75 -17.83
CA ILE A 276 -23.13 11.54 -17.29
C ILE A 276 -23.38 10.56 -18.44
N THR A 277 -22.75 9.40 -18.40
CA THR A 277 -22.91 8.33 -19.38
C THR A 277 -23.92 7.30 -18.87
N PHE A 278 -24.94 7.03 -19.67
CA PHE A 278 -25.97 6.04 -19.37
C PHE A 278 -25.58 4.64 -19.90
N ALA A 279 -25.91 3.61 -19.12
CA ALA A 279 -25.70 2.21 -19.46
C ALA A 279 -26.71 1.72 -20.52
N LYS A 280 -26.36 0.62 -21.21
CA LYS A 280 -27.14 -0.03 -22.29
C LYS A 280 -28.66 -0.13 -21.97
N PRO A 281 -29.53 0.01 -22.99
CA PRO A 281 -29.27 -0.26 -24.41
C PRO A 281 -28.96 0.94 -25.31
N ILE A 282 -28.98 2.18 -24.81
CA ILE A 282 -28.56 3.36 -25.57
C ILE A 282 -27.40 4.03 -24.84
N GLU A 283 -26.19 3.88 -25.38
CA GLU A 283 -25.00 4.59 -24.91
C GLU A 283 -25.15 6.08 -25.25
N ALA A 284 -25.67 6.85 -24.30
CA ALA A 284 -25.88 8.28 -24.41
C ALA A 284 -25.10 8.99 -23.30
N THR A 285 -24.47 10.11 -23.62
CA THR A 285 -23.76 10.94 -22.64
C THR A 285 -24.41 12.31 -22.53
N LEU A 286 -24.93 12.62 -21.35
CA LEU A 286 -25.51 13.91 -21.01
C LEU A 286 -24.40 14.83 -20.50
N HIS A 287 -24.15 15.90 -21.23
CA HIS A 287 -23.23 16.97 -20.83
C HIS A 287 -24.03 18.13 -20.25
N ILE A 288 -23.66 18.58 -19.05
CA ILE A 288 -24.31 19.66 -18.30
C ILE A 288 -23.24 20.72 -18.00
N SER A 289 -23.50 21.94 -18.44
CA SER A 289 -22.70 23.13 -18.12
C SER A 289 -23.34 23.90 -16.97
N VAL A 290 -22.51 24.28 -16.02
CA VAL A 290 -22.92 24.80 -14.71
C VAL A 290 -22.17 26.11 -14.44
N ASP A 291 -22.90 27.12 -13.93
CA ASP A 291 -22.31 28.36 -13.43
C ASP A 291 -22.32 28.36 -11.90
N LEU A 292 -21.12 28.29 -11.32
CA LEU A 292 -20.90 28.24 -9.88
C LEU A 292 -21.18 29.58 -9.19
N ASN A 293 -21.15 30.71 -9.90
CA ASN A 293 -21.40 32.02 -9.30
C ASN A 293 -22.90 32.26 -9.08
N GLU A 294 -23.74 31.70 -9.93
CA GLU A 294 -25.20 31.83 -9.85
C GLU A 294 -25.92 30.61 -9.27
N ASP A 295 -25.19 29.52 -8.99
CA ASP A 295 -25.74 28.21 -8.58
C ASP A 295 -26.83 27.70 -9.54
N LYS A 296 -26.57 27.80 -10.86
CA LYS A 296 -27.53 27.43 -11.92
C LYS A 296 -26.89 26.64 -13.06
N ILE A 297 -27.74 25.87 -13.75
CA ILE A 297 -27.38 25.16 -14.98
C ILE A 297 -27.54 26.12 -16.18
N THR A 298 -26.47 26.36 -16.91
CA THR A 298 -26.42 27.29 -18.06
C THR A 298 -26.65 26.59 -19.39
N GLY A 299 -26.36 25.30 -19.49
CA GLY A 299 -26.56 24.54 -20.72
C GLY A 299 -26.54 23.03 -20.49
N ALA A 300 -27.18 22.30 -21.40
CA ALA A 300 -27.06 20.85 -21.44
C ALA A 300 -27.25 20.34 -22.87
N TYR A 301 -26.48 19.33 -23.26
CA TYR A 301 -26.65 18.63 -24.52
C TYR A 301 -26.41 17.13 -24.36
N LEU A 302 -27.09 16.35 -25.18
CA LEU A 302 -26.99 14.90 -25.17
C LEU A 302 -26.19 14.48 -26.41
N SER A 303 -25.10 13.75 -26.19
CA SER A 303 -24.32 13.12 -27.26
C SER A 303 -24.71 11.63 -27.38
N GLY A 304 -24.62 11.07 -28.59
CA GLY A 304 -25.00 9.67 -28.88
C GLY A 304 -26.47 9.44 -29.25
N THR A 305 -27.36 10.43 -29.14
CA THR A 305 -28.78 10.30 -29.54
C THR A 305 -29.37 11.60 -30.11
N GLN A 306 -30.50 11.50 -30.85
CA GLN A 306 -31.24 12.67 -31.36
C GLN A 306 -32.42 13.10 -30.46
N ILE A 307 -32.42 12.73 -29.18
CA ILE A 307 -33.52 13.12 -28.27
C ILE A 307 -33.39 14.60 -27.90
N PRO A 308 -34.42 15.43 -28.13
CA PRO A 308 -34.38 16.82 -27.71
C PRO A 308 -34.51 16.91 -26.18
N ILE A 309 -33.52 17.56 -25.55
CA ILE A 309 -33.50 17.85 -24.10
C ILE A 309 -33.42 19.37 -23.81
N LYS A 310 -33.51 20.23 -24.84
CA LYS A 310 -33.40 21.69 -24.70
C LYS A 310 -34.54 22.29 -23.87
N ASP A 311 -35.68 21.62 -23.82
CA ASP A 311 -36.84 21.97 -23.00
C ASP A 311 -36.57 21.77 -21.49
N LEU A 312 -35.74 20.79 -21.12
CA LEU A 312 -35.39 20.50 -19.73
C LEU A 312 -34.58 21.64 -19.10
N ILE A 313 -33.72 22.30 -19.88
CA ILE A 313 -32.89 23.44 -19.44
C ILE A 313 -33.78 24.57 -18.86
N LYS A 314 -34.93 24.85 -19.48
CA LYS A 314 -35.88 25.86 -19.00
C LYS A 314 -36.49 25.49 -17.64
N HIS A 315 -36.63 24.20 -17.35
CA HIS A 315 -37.24 23.71 -16.11
C HIS A 315 -36.22 23.63 -14.98
N VAL A 316 -34.97 23.30 -15.29
CA VAL A 316 -33.90 23.17 -14.27
C VAL A 316 -33.16 24.48 -13.98
N SER A 317 -33.28 25.50 -14.83
CA SER A 317 -32.75 26.86 -14.57
C SER A 317 -33.34 27.57 -13.34
N LYS A 318 -34.43 27.02 -12.76
CA LYS A 318 -35.12 27.56 -11.58
C LYS A 318 -34.77 26.84 -10.27
N VAL A 319 -33.88 25.85 -10.33
CA VAL A 319 -33.57 24.95 -9.22
C VAL A 319 -32.05 24.93 -9.02
N THR A 320 -31.59 24.59 -7.81
CA THR A 320 -30.15 24.49 -7.49
C THR A 320 -29.46 23.47 -8.38
N ILE A 321 -28.14 23.61 -8.56
CA ILE A 321 -27.34 22.75 -9.46
C ILE A 321 -27.58 21.26 -9.18
N THR A 322 -27.53 20.85 -7.91
CA THR A 322 -27.66 19.43 -7.51
C THR A 322 -29.02 18.85 -7.87
N GLU A 323 -30.10 19.58 -7.59
CA GLU A 323 -31.45 19.12 -7.89
C GLU A 323 -31.75 19.23 -9.39
N GLY A 324 -31.19 20.24 -10.06
CA GLY A 324 -31.23 20.38 -11.51
C GLY A 324 -30.57 19.20 -12.22
N ILE A 325 -29.35 18.81 -11.84
CA ILE A 325 -28.63 17.66 -12.40
C ILE A 325 -29.42 16.36 -12.18
N GLN A 326 -29.97 16.15 -10.98
CA GLN A 326 -30.77 14.96 -10.68
C GLN A 326 -32.04 14.88 -11.54
N ARG A 327 -32.80 15.98 -11.64
CA ARG A 327 -34.00 16.06 -12.48
C ARG A 327 -33.67 15.86 -13.96
N MET A 328 -32.59 16.47 -14.45
CA MET A 328 -32.13 16.27 -15.83
C MET A 328 -31.75 14.82 -16.09
N THR A 329 -31.06 14.18 -15.16
CA THR A 329 -30.59 12.79 -15.31
C THR A 329 -31.77 11.82 -15.35
N ILE A 330 -32.70 11.94 -14.41
CA ILE A 330 -33.88 11.06 -14.32
C ILE A 330 -34.79 11.24 -15.54
N GLU A 331 -35.05 12.49 -15.95
CA GLU A 331 -35.95 12.78 -17.06
C GLU A 331 -35.31 12.41 -18.42
N THR A 332 -34.00 12.60 -18.56
CA THR A 332 -33.26 12.13 -19.74
C THR A 332 -33.25 10.61 -19.81
N PHE A 333 -33.05 9.92 -18.68
CA PHE A 333 -33.12 8.46 -18.61
C PHE A 333 -34.53 7.91 -18.91
N ALA A 334 -35.59 8.55 -18.39
CA ALA A 334 -36.97 8.20 -18.69
C ALA A 334 -37.28 8.33 -20.19
N ARG A 335 -36.81 9.41 -20.83
CA ARG A 335 -36.96 9.63 -22.27
C ARG A 335 -36.16 8.62 -23.10
N LEU A 336 -34.96 8.26 -22.68
CA LEU A 336 -34.16 7.20 -23.30
C LEU A 336 -34.88 5.84 -23.23
N ARG A 337 -35.46 5.50 -22.07
CA ARG A 337 -36.19 4.25 -21.87
C ARG A 337 -37.51 4.19 -22.66
N SER A 338 -38.23 5.30 -22.77
CA SER A 338 -39.51 5.40 -23.52
C SER A 338 -39.39 5.19 -25.03
N LYS A 339 -38.17 5.24 -25.57
CA LYS A 339 -37.88 5.11 -27.00
C LYS A 339 -37.32 3.73 -27.39
N VAL A 340 -37.01 2.91 -26.38
CA VAL A 340 -36.49 1.54 -26.50
C VAL A 340 -37.63 0.51 -26.36
N MET A 341 -38.68 0.86 -25.60
CA MET A 341 -40.01 0.23 -25.71
C MET A 341 -40.74 0.77 -26.92
#